data_AF-A0A949IIL8-F1
#
_entry.id   AF-A0A949IIL8-F1
#
_cell.length_a   1.000
_cell.length_b   1.000
_cell.length_c   1.000
_cell.angle_alpha   90.00
_cell.angle_beta   90.00
_cell.angle_gamma   90.00
#
_symmetry.space_group_name_H-M   'P 1'
#
loop_
_entity.id
_entity.type
_entity.pdbx_description
1 polymer ?
#
loop_
_entity_poly.entity_id
_entity_poly.type
_entity_poly.pdbx_seq_one_letter_code
_entity_poly.pdbx_strand_id
1 'polypeptide(L)'
;MNPSRSNIWALSISTLSCLLALAPLARAQSAALANTAPARTAATNGASALPAASIAPAAQVAPVAPAVSPAEGPQSLLTIHINDLNLPGWQPQPFYMWNRLTATPPAPAAGEAAKTSPSATATTSATAAMQAASAGPHQDAGAQSFRTVSPRLPEADTNRETILGEYKLNGFFRKAFQRGQRTIYIDAFDFQTVDGAYGAYNYLRRGATTVMPRGDAASEDNDSISLVQGKTFLSVYGTSEDDDEAKEAMQKVAGEAVKYIADKGLQPAALYRLPRLELVRGSEKIVMGPLSVRRFFPAPYLTALGLENGTVVGCVGDYQIQEPAKERLKLMILTYRSAAEAAAARQNFLTQLAEGHGSDPSTMMAQTINVVKVSSTFLAVEQRGADILMVIGARKRFSPALVLRQVR
;
A
#
# COMPACT_ATOMS: atom_id res chain seq x y z
N MET A 1 16.05 -42.21 -55.44
CA MET A 1 14.82 -42.96 -55.75
C MET A 1 13.64 -42.16 -55.21
N ASN A 2 12.72 -41.78 -56.11
CA ASN A 2 11.48 -40.99 -55.91
C ASN A 2 10.41 -41.80 -55.12
N PRO A 3 9.18 -41.29 -54.77
CA PRO A 3 8.65 -39.91 -54.76
C PRO A 3 7.61 -39.54 -53.65
N SER A 4 7.18 -38.28 -53.67
CA SER A 4 5.80 -37.76 -53.43
C SER A 4 5.23 -37.62 -52.00
N ARG A 5 4.77 -36.41 -51.66
CA ARG A 5 3.35 -35.99 -51.80
C ARG A 5 3.17 -34.52 -51.44
N SER A 6 2.75 -33.76 -52.45
CA SER A 6 2.18 -32.42 -52.42
C SER A 6 0.65 -32.52 -52.55
N ASN A 7 -0.10 -31.69 -51.81
CA ASN A 7 -1.50 -31.25 -52.07
C ASN A 7 -1.77 -30.09 -51.08
N ILE A 8 -1.77 -28.81 -51.48
CA ILE A 8 -2.83 -28.05 -52.19
C ILE A 8 -4.20 -28.22 -51.54
N TRP A 9 -4.62 -27.24 -50.72
CA TRP A 9 -6.00 -26.74 -50.67
C TRP A 9 -5.97 -25.23 -50.44
N ALA A 10 -6.22 -24.49 -51.51
CA ALA A 10 -6.64 -23.10 -51.48
C ALA A 10 -8.17 -23.08 -51.45
N LEU A 11 -8.77 -22.35 -50.51
CA LEU A 11 -10.19 -22.02 -50.53
C LEU A 11 -10.33 -20.52 -50.24
N SER A 12 -10.56 -19.80 -51.34
CA SER A 12 -11.08 -18.45 -51.40
C SER A 12 -12.61 -18.54 -51.33
N ILE A 13 -13.27 -17.87 -50.39
CA ILE A 13 -14.65 -17.41 -50.54
C ILE A 13 -14.78 -16.02 -49.91
N SER A 14 -15.11 -15.08 -50.78
CA SER A 14 -15.48 -13.69 -50.54
C SER A 14 -16.84 -13.51 -49.87
N THR A 15 -17.03 -12.32 -49.31
CA THR A 15 -18.30 -11.54 -49.23
C THR A 15 -19.48 -12.13 -48.45
N LEU A 16 -19.81 -11.50 -47.31
CA LEU A 16 -21.19 -11.13 -47.01
C LEU A 16 -21.23 -9.82 -46.20
N SER A 17 -21.81 -8.80 -46.82
CA SER A 17 -22.16 -7.51 -46.23
C SER A 17 -23.58 -7.54 -45.64
N CYS A 18 -23.83 -6.62 -44.70
CA CYS A 18 -25.13 -6.04 -44.33
C CYS A 18 -26.15 -6.92 -43.58
N LEU A 19 -26.43 -6.56 -42.32
CA LEU A 19 -27.75 -6.01 -41.96
C LEU A 19 -27.72 -5.27 -40.61
N LEU A 20 -27.97 -3.96 -40.68
CA LEU A 20 -28.42 -3.08 -39.60
C LEU A 20 -29.88 -3.40 -39.24
N ALA A 21 -30.22 -3.42 -37.95
CA ALA A 21 -31.53 -3.02 -37.42
C ALA A 21 -31.40 -2.81 -35.89
N LEU A 22 -31.31 -1.55 -35.44
CA LEU A 22 -32.38 -0.74 -34.84
C LEU A 22 -32.80 -1.14 -33.42
N ALA A 23 -32.41 -0.29 -32.46
CA ALA A 23 -33.02 -0.15 -31.14
C ALA A 23 -33.90 1.13 -31.10
N PRO A 24 -34.89 1.18 -30.20
CA PRO A 24 -35.13 2.37 -29.39
C PRO A 24 -35.18 1.97 -27.90
N LEU A 25 -34.37 2.53 -27.00
CA LEU A 25 -34.46 3.87 -26.40
C LEU A 25 -35.85 4.19 -25.80
N ALA A 26 -36.01 3.97 -24.49
CA ALA A 26 -36.97 4.70 -23.67
C ALA A 26 -36.42 4.90 -22.26
N ARG A 27 -36.18 6.18 -21.94
CA ARG A 27 -35.83 6.79 -20.65
C ARG A 27 -37.12 7.13 -19.89
N ALA A 28 -37.12 7.00 -18.56
CA ALA A 28 -37.82 7.88 -17.61
C ALA A 28 -37.18 7.65 -16.21
N GLN A 29 -36.31 8.53 -15.72
CA GLN A 29 -36.60 9.67 -14.80
C GLN A 29 -37.27 9.23 -13.48
N SER A 30 -36.58 9.20 -12.33
CA SER A 30 -36.10 10.33 -11.49
C SER A 30 -37.24 11.20 -10.95
N ALA A 31 -37.56 11.03 -9.66
CA ALA A 31 -38.16 12.08 -8.84
C ALA A 31 -37.66 11.95 -7.39
N ALA A 32 -36.86 12.91 -6.98
CA ALA A 32 -36.49 13.21 -5.61
C ALA A 32 -37.36 14.37 -5.11
N LEU A 33 -37.81 14.33 -3.85
CA LEU A 33 -38.39 15.44 -3.08
C LEU A 33 -37.99 15.20 -1.61
N ALA A 34 -37.06 16.01 -1.09
CA ALA A 34 -37.27 17.23 -0.29
C ALA A 34 -37.50 16.92 1.21
N ASN A 35 -36.47 17.09 2.06
CA ASN A 35 -36.17 18.28 2.86
C ASN A 35 -37.29 18.73 3.81
N THR A 36 -37.08 18.61 5.13
CA THR A 36 -37.38 19.68 6.11
C THR A 36 -36.81 19.35 7.49
N ALA A 37 -35.89 20.21 7.96
CA ALA A 37 -35.53 20.36 9.37
C ALA A 37 -36.45 21.42 10.02
N PRO A 38 -36.51 21.47 11.36
CA PRO A 38 -36.58 22.78 12.00
C PRO A 38 -35.57 22.98 13.14
N ALA A 39 -35.19 24.24 13.25
CA ALA A 39 -34.29 24.84 14.21
C ALA A 39 -34.76 24.73 15.67
N ARG A 40 -33.79 24.77 16.60
CA ARG A 40 -34.02 25.21 17.98
C ARG A 40 -32.86 26.08 18.47
N THR A 41 -33.18 27.34 18.70
CA THR A 41 -32.45 28.36 19.45
C THR A 41 -32.84 28.33 20.93
N ALA A 42 -31.86 28.49 21.83
CA ALA A 42 -31.96 29.09 23.17
C ALA A 42 -30.53 29.22 23.74
N ALA A 43 -29.96 30.42 23.95
CA ALA A 43 -30.14 31.31 25.12
C ALA A 43 -29.37 30.73 26.35
N THR A 44 -28.20 31.23 26.76
CA THR A 44 -27.78 32.49 27.44
C THR A 44 -27.31 32.22 28.88
N ASN A 45 -26.32 33.01 29.31
CA ASN A 45 -25.86 33.29 30.70
C ASN A 45 -24.93 32.23 31.34
N GLY A 46 -23.89 32.58 32.10
CA GLY A 46 -23.51 33.87 32.66
C GLY A 46 -22.11 33.82 33.30
N ALA A 47 -21.63 35.01 33.64
CA ALA A 47 -20.31 35.36 34.13
C ALA A 47 -19.96 34.80 35.52
N SER A 48 -18.66 34.67 35.80
CA SER A 48 -18.03 35.18 37.03
C SER A 48 -16.50 35.14 36.93
N ALA A 49 -15.88 36.21 37.43
CA ALA A 49 -14.45 36.50 37.38
C ALA A 49 -13.86 36.60 38.79
N LEU A 50 -12.52 36.40 38.86
CA LEU A 50 -11.54 36.80 39.89
C LEU A 50 -11.50 36.00 41.23
N PRO A 51 -10.40 36.04 42.02
CA PRO A 51 -9.09 36.70 41.83
C PRO A 51 -7.85 35.80 42.08
N ALA A 52 -6.69 36.41 41.87
CA ALA A 52 -5.33 35.91 42.09
C ALA A 52 -4.94 35.68 43.56
N ALA A 53 -4.01 34.76 43.80
CA ALA A 53 -3.09 34.79 44.94
C ALA A 53 -1.75 34.13 44.59
N SER A 54 -0.70 34.92 44.77
CA SER A 54 0.72 34.61 44.62
C SER A 54 1.26 34.10 45.96
N ILE A 55 1.90 32.92 45.99
CA ILE A 55 2.82 32.50 47.06
C ILE A 55 3.92 31.64 46.44
N ALA A 56 5.18 32.09 46.57
CA ALA A 56 6.37 31.31 46.30
C ALA A 56 6.67 30.35 47.46
N PRO A 57 7.36 29.22 47.19
CA PRO A 57 8.49 28.93 48.06
C PRO A 57 9.72 28.32 47.37
N ALA A 58 10.87 28.75 47.90
CA ALA A 58 12.08 28.02 48.24
C ALA A 58 12.64 26.94 47.28
N ALA A 59 13.84 27.24 46.79
CA ALA A 59 14.77 26.30 46.18
C ALA A 59 15.10 25.12 47.11
N GLN A 60 14.85 23.90 46.64
CA GLN A 60 15.45 22.67 47.16
C GLN A 60 16.30 22.03 46.05
N VAL A 61 17.54 21.74 46.41
CA VAL A 61 18.51 20.99 45.60
C VAL A 61 18.04 19.54 45.51
N ALA A 62 17.68 19.08 44.30
CA ALA A 62 17.33 17.68 44.05
C ALA A 62 18.58 16.87 43.64
N PRO A 63 18.72 15.62 44.13
CA PRO A 63 19.80 14.72 43.76
C PRO A 63 19.68 14.24 42.31
N VAL A 64 20.83 13.93 41.71
CA VAL A 64 20.99 13.38 40.35
C VAL A 64 20.06 12.19 40.14
N ALA A 65 19.06 12.36 39.27
CA ALA A 65 18.16 11.30 38.84
C ALA A 65 18.89 10.35 37.86
N PRO A 66 18.70 9.02 37.97
CA PRO A 66 19.18 8.08 36.97
C PRO A 66 18.45 8.31 35.64
N ALA A 67 19.14 7.94 34.55
CA ALA A 67 18.74 8.15 33.16
C ALA A 67 17.23 7.96 32.91
N VAL A 68 16.58 9.02 32.46
CA VAL A 68 15.17 9.05 32.05
C VAL A 68 15.02 8.22 30.78
N SER A 69 14.29 7.10 30.88
CA SER A 69 13.77 6.33 29.74
C SER A 69 12.97 7.23 28.80
N PRO A 70 13.06 7.05 27.47
CA PRO A 70 12.29 7.85 26.53
C PRO A 70 10.79 7.69 26.80
N ALA A 71 10.08 8.82 26.83
CA ALA A 71 8.66 8.91 27.16
C ALA A 71 7.82 7.88 26.37
N GLU A 72 7.18 6.96 27.09
CA GLU A 72 6.26 5.98 26.54
C GLU A 72 5.04 6.70 25.96
N GLY A 73 4.92 6.69 24.62
CA GLY A 73 3.64 6.99 23.98
C GLY A 73 2.56 6.00 24.45
N PRO A 74 1.26 6.31 24.27
CA PRO A 74 0.18 5.40 24.64
C PRO A 74 0.39 4.04 23.96
N GLN A 75 0.80 3.04 24.74
CA GLN A 75 0.98 1.68 24.24
C GLN A 75 -0.40 1.12 23.87
N SER A 76 -0.51 0.43 22.74
CA SER A 76 -1.76 -0.23 22.38
C SER A 76 -2.06 -1.33 23.41
N LEU A 77 -3.34 -1.57 23.71
CA LEU A 77 -3.75 -2.66 24.61
C LEU A 77 -3.20 -4.02 24.16
N LEU A 78 -3.02 -4.20 22.84
CA LEU A 78 -2.38 -5.37 22.27
C LEU A 78 -0.93 -5.51 22.71
N THR A 79 -0.14 -4.43 22.65
CA THR A 79 1.28 -4.44 23.08
C THR A 79 1.41 -4.81 24.56
N ILE A 80 0.59 -4.21 25.42
CA ILE A 80 0.56 -4.52 26.85
C ILE A 80 0.23 -6.00 27.04
N HIS A 81 -0.83 -6.49 26.38
CA HIS A 81 -1.24 -7.88 26.53
C HIS A 81 -0.19 -8.87 26.02
N ILE A 82 0.45 -8.63 24.87
CA ILE A 82 1.51 -9.51 24.37
C ILE A 82 2.70 -9.50 25.33
N ASN A 83 3.02 -8.36 25.95
CA ASN A 83 4.06 -8.27 26.98
C ASN A 83 3.73 -9.09 28.24
N ASP A 84 2.46 -9.13 28.64
CA ASP A 84 2.01 -9.91 29.80
C ASP A 84 1.73 -11.39 29.48
N LEU A 85 1.77 -11.75 28.20
CA LEU A 85 1.45 -13.11 27.75
C LEU A 85 2.43 -14.13 28.34
N ASN A 86 1.87 -15.08 29.09
CA ASN A 86 2.59 -16.18 29.72
C ASN A 86 2.25 -17.50 29.04
N LEU A 87 3.26 -18.16 28.48
CA LEU A 87 3.15 -19.46 27.82
C LEU A 87 3.84 -20.50 28.71
N PRO A 88 3.10 -21.49 29.27
CA PRO A 88 3.69 -22.49 30.16
C PRO A 88 4.88 -23.20 29.52
N GLY A 89 6.03 -23.19 30.21
CA GLY A 89 7.27 -23.80 29.73
C GLY A 89 8.06 -22.98 28.69
N TRP A 90 7.55 -21.82 28.26
CA TRP A 90 8.24 -20.91 27.35
C TRP A 90 8.74 -19.69 28.10
N GLN A 91 10.03 -19.38 27.96
CA GLN A 91 10.65 -18.23 28.59
C GLN A 91 10.59 -17.01 27.64
N PRO A 92 10.09 -15.85 28.11
CA PRO A 92 10.10 -14.64 27.31
C PRO A 92 11.53 -14.18 27.05
N GLN A 93 11.82 -13.80 25.82
CA GLN A 93 13.08 -13.20 25.41
C GLN A 93 12.98 -11.67 25.45
N PRO A 94 14.11 -10.93 25.52
CA PRO A 94 14.11 -9.48 25.44
C PRO A 94 13.35 -8.98 24.20
N PHE A 95 12.57 -7.92 24.37
CA PHE A 95 11.62 -7.44 23.39
C PHE A 95 12.19 -6.28 22.56
N TYR A 96 11.60 -6.06 21.39
CA TYR A 96 11.91 -4.93 20.51
C TYR A 96 10.63 -4.18 20.16
N MET A 97 10.56 -2.89 20.48
CA MET A 97 9.44 -2.03 20.13
C MET A 97 9.94 -0.84 19.31
N TRP A 98 9.21 -0.52 18.25
CA TRP A 98 9.44 0.65 17.43
C TRP A 98 8.13 1.42 17.25
N ASN A 99 8.11 2.66 17.70
CA ASN A 99 7.00 3.56 17.41
C ASN A 99 7.51 4.72 16.56
N ARG A 100 6.86 4.97 15.43
CA ARG A 100 7.03 6.21 14.69
C ARG A 100 6.25 7.31 15.40
N LEU A 101 6.67 7.68 16.62
CA LEU A 101 6.14 8.87 17.25
C LEU A 101 6.52 10.04 16.33
N THR A 102 5.47 10.63 15.77
CA THR A 102 5.44 11.80 14.90
C THR A 102 6.71 12.64 15.04
N ALA A 103 7.53 12.66 13.99
CA ALA A 103 8.45 13.78 13.83
C ALA A 103 7.58 15.03 13.73
N THR A 104 7.45 15.76 14.83
CA THR A 104 6.86 17.10 14.82
C THR A 104 7.62 17.87 13.73
N PRO A 105 6.94 18.34 12.66
CA PRO A 105 7.63 19.12 11.64
C PRO A 105 8.31 20.30 12.35
N PRO A 106 9.59 20.62 12.02
CA PRO A 106 10.26 21.75 12.64
C PRO A 106 9.37 22.98 12.45
N ALA A 107 9.10 23.69 13.55
CA ALA A 107 8.33 24.92 13.54
C ALA A 107 8.91 25.84 12.44
N PRO A 108 8.06 26.49 11.62
CA PRO A 108 8.56 27.39 10.58
C PRO A 108 9.42 28.45 11.27
N ALA A 109 10.70 28.50 10.89
CA ALA A 109 11.63 29.49 11.39
C ALA A 109 11.04 30.88 11.09
N ALA A 110 10.67 31.59 12.15
CA ALA A 110 10.20 32.95 12.06
C ALA A 110 11.36 33.85 11.63
N GLY A 111 11.24 34.40 10.42
CA GLY A 111 11.89 35.65 10.02
C GLY A 111 13.29 35.52 9.44
N GLU A 112 13.41 35.75 8.13
CA GLU A 112 14.34 36.77 7.68
C GLU A 112 13.83 37.44 6.41
N ALA A 113 13.68 38.76 6.50
CA ALA A 113 13.18 39.63 5.46
C ALA A 113 14.25 39.91 4.40
N ALA A 114 13.80 39.96 3.14
CA ALA A 114 14.23 40.82 2.06
C ALA A 114 15.72 41.23 1.96
N LYS A 115 16.35 40.88 0.82
CA LYS A 115 17.10 41.86 0.00
C LYS A 115 17.41 41.34 -1.42
N THR A 116 16.82 42.04 -2.38
CA THR A 116 17.39 42.54 -3.66
C THR A 116 18.04 41.59 -4.67
N SER A 117 17.46 41.58 -5.87
CA SER A 117 18.08 41.28 -7.17
C SER A 117 19.32 42.16 -7.45
N PRO A 118 20.21 41.78 -8.39
CA PRO A 118 20.00 42.17 -9.79
C PRO A 118 20.40 41.13 -10.87
N SER A 119 20.17 41.56 -12.10
CA SER A 119 20.09 40.87 -13.39
C SER A 119 21.43 40.59 -14.11
N ALA A 120 21.37 39.64 -15.06
CA ALA A 120 22.18 39.40 -16.27
C ALA A 120 23.70 39.12 -16.09
N THR A 121 24.32 38.13 -16.73
CA THR A 121 24.50 37.97 -18.19
C THR A 121 25.15 36.60 -18.49
N ALA A 122 24.90 36.07 -19.69
CA ALA A 122 25.44 34.82 -20.25
C ALA A 122 26.98 34.80 -20.42
N THR A 123 27.59 33.60 -20.49
CA THR A 123 28.55 33.14 -21.53
C THR A 123 29.19 31.78 -21.14
N THR A 124 28.90 30.77 -21.96
CA THR A 124 29.74 29.71 -22.54
C THR A 124 31.05 29.22 -21.89
N SER A 125 31.24 27.90 -21.97
CA SER A 125 32.46 27.13 -22.35
C SER A 125 33.00 26.13 -21.32
N ALA A 126 33.04 24.88 -21.79
CA ALA A 126 33.80 23.76 -21.28
C ALA A 126 35.29 24.06 -21.07
N THR A 127 35.94 23.44 -20.09
CA THR A 127 37.18 22.65 -20.29
C THR A 127 37.38 21.73 -19.07
N ALA A 128 37.72 20.48 -19.35
CA ALA A 128 38.13 19.46 -18.39
C ALA A 128 39.66 19.48 -18.18
N ALA A 129 40.09 18.83 -17.09
CA ALA A 129 41.43 18.31 -16.79
C ALA A 129 42.39 19.15 -15.91
N MET A 130 42.65 18.64 -14.70
CA MET A 130 43.95 18.31 -14.07
C MET A 130 43.74 18.27 -12.53
N GLN A 131 43.87 17.13 -11.85
CA GLN A 131 45.09 16.44 -11.37
C GLN A 131 45.72 17.04 -10.09
N ALA A 132 45.69 16.20 -9.03
CA ALA A 132 46.66 16.01 -7.93
C ALA A 132 46.90 17.04 -6.79
N ALA A 133 46.54 16.58 -5.58
CA ALA A 133 47.33 16.46 -4.33
C ALA A 133 47.89 17.69 -3.56
N SER A 134 47.47 17.84 -2.29
CA SER A 134 48.27 18.12 -1.05
C SER A 134 47.30 18.55 0.09
N ALA A 135 47.13 17.77 1.17
CA ALA A 135 47.86 17.77 2.45
C ALA A 135 47.59 18.98 3.37
N GLY A 136 46.89 18.76 4.50
CA GLY A 136 46.79 19.69 5.64
C GLY A 136 45.57 19.44 6.54
N PRO A 137 45.73 19.14 7.85
CA PRO A 137 44.62 18.76 8.73
C PRO A 137 44.05 19.98 9.46
N HIS A 138 42.73 20.20 9.36
CA HIS A 138 42.00 21.05 10.31
C HIS A 138 41.02 20.19 11.10
N GLN A 139 41.33 20.06 12.38
CA GLN A 139 40.39 19.66 13.42
C GLN A 139 39.34 20.77 13.55
N ASP A 140 38.13 20.53 13.06
CA ASP A 140 36.96 21.29 13.48
C ASP A 140 36.11 20.42 14.40
N ALA A 141 35.99 20.92 15.61
CA ALA A 141 35.22 20.37 16.69
C ALA A 141 33.71 20.53 16.41
N GLY A 142 32.97 19.44 16.59
CA GLY A 142 31.73 19.50 17.35
C GLY A 142 30.53 20.22 16.73
N ALA A 143 30.04 19.72 15.61
CA ALA A 143 28.60 19.72 15.36
C ALA A 143 28.20 18.28 15.02
N GLN A 144 28.02 17.45 16.07
CA GLN A 144 27.30 16.20 15.91
C GLN A 144 25.86 16.56 15.56
N SER A 145 25.59 16.69 14.26
CA SER A 145 24.23 16.59 13.76
C SER A 145 23.66 15.29 14.32
N PHE A 146 22.67 15.40 15.20
CA PHE A 146 21.85 14.26 15.59
C PHE A 146 21.26 13.68 14.31
N ARG A 147 21.96 12.70 13.72
CA ARG A 147 21.34 11.81 12.73
C ARG A 147 20.23 11.12 13.50
N THR A 148 18.99 11.46 13.19
CA THR A 148 17.84 10.63 13.54
C THR A 148 18.07 9.28 12.86
N VAL A 149 18.77 8.39 13.56
CA VAL A 149 18.94 7.00 13.14
C VAL A 149 17.57 6.38 13.30
N SER A 150 16.82 6.32 12.20
CA SER A 150 15.60 5.50 12.14
C SER A 150 15.98 4.09 12.61
N PRO A 151 15.44 3.62 13.75
CA PRO A 151 15.74 2.28 14.22
C PRO A 151 15.31 1.28 13.16
N ARG A 152 16.25 0.47 12.68
CA ARG A 152 16.01 -0.58 11.70
C ARG A 152 15.25 -1.73 12.34
N LEU A 153 14.32 -2.32 11.59
CA LEU A 153 13.68 -3.57 12.01
C LEU A 153 14.76 -4.64 12.18
N PRO A 154 14.81 -5.38 13.29
CA PRO A 154 15.81 -6.42 13.48
C PRO A 154 15.68 -7.45 12.35
N GLU A 155 16.77 -7.59 11.58
CA GLU A 155 16.90 -8.51 10.43
C GLU A 155 15.97 -8.23 9.24
N ALA A 156 15.38 -7.04 9.12
CA ALA A 156 14.59 -6.74 7.93
C ALA A 156 15.50 -6.55 6.71
N ASP A 157 15.28 -7.39 5.69
CA ASP A 157 15.70 -7.11 4.32
C ASP A 157 15.27 -5.69 3.97
N THR A 158 16.13 -4.92 3.28
CA THR A 158 15.84 -3.55 2.81
C THR A 158 14.47 -3.46 2.09
N ASN A 159 14.07 -4.55 1.44
CA ASN A 159 12.77 -4.69 0.77
C ASN A 159 11.58 -4.72 1.76
N ARG A 160 11.73 -5.36 2.93
CA ARG A 160 10.69 -5.45 3.96
C ARG A 160 10.43 -4.09 4.61
N GLU A 161 11.47 -3.31 4.89
CA GLU A 161 11.30 -1.95 5.41
C GLU A 161 10.62 -1.05 4.38
N THR A 162 11.03 -1.15 3.11
CA THR A 162 10.46 -0.34 2.03
C THR A 162 8.98 -0.63 1.82
N ILE A 163 8.57 -1.92 1.79
CA ILE A 163 7.17 -2.28 1.61
C ILE A 163 6.30 -1.89 2.81
N LEU A 164 6.81 -2.01 4.04
CA LEU A 164 6.11 -1.52 5.24
C LEU A 164 5.93 0.01 5.18
N GLY A 165 6.91 0.72 4.62
CA GLY A 165 6.80 2.15 4.30
C GLY A 165 5.69 2.45 3.29
N GLU A 166 5.54 1.67 2.21
CA GLU A 166 4.46 1.84 1.22
C GLU A 166 3.08 1.73 1.87
N TYR A 167 2.88 0.73 2.74
CA TYR A 167 1.62 0.49 3.43
C TYR A 167 1.36 1.43 4.61
N LYS A 168 2.23 2.42 4.85
CA LYS A 168 2.11 3.42 5.92
C LYS A 168 2.14 2.82 7.33
N LEU A 169 3.17 2.02 7.61
CA LEU A 169 3.44 1.54 8.95
C LEU A 169 3.56 2.72 9.94
N ASN A 170 2.82 2.61 11.04
CA ASN A 170 2.78 3.56 12.14
C ASN A 170 3.62 3.08 13.34
N GLY A 171 3.53 1.79 13.67
CA GLY A 171 4.25 1.18 14.78
C GLY A 171 4.52 -0.29 14.55
N PHE A 172 5.51 -0.82 15.25
CA PHE A 172 5.92 -2.20 15.20
C PHE A 172 6.31 -2.70 16.59
N PHE A 173 5.90 -3.91 16.89
CA PHE A 173 6.20 -4.57 18.14
C PHE A 173 6.61 -6.02 17.86
N ARG A 174 7.74 -6.44 18.44
CA ARG A 174 8.20 -7.83 18.40
C ARG A 174 8.44 -8.36 19.80
N LYS A 175 7.88 -9.54 20.06
CA LYS A 175 8.20 -10.36 21.22
C LYS A 175 8.59 -11.76 20.77
N ALA A 176 9.52 -12.38 21.49
CA ALA A 176 9.89 -13.77 21.27
C ALA A 176 9.75 -14.60 22.55
N PHE A 177 9.45 -15.88 22.37
CA PHE A 177 9.34 -16.89 23.42
C PHE A 177 10.25 -18.05 23.06
N GLN A 178 11.06 -18.51 24.00
CA GLN A 178 12.00 -19.61 23.79
C GLN A 178 11.70 -20.79 24.71
N ARG A 179 11.79 -22.00 24.18
CA ARG A 179 11.75 -23.25 24.93
C ARG A 179 12.77 -24.22 24.36
N GLY A 180 13.88 -24.42 25.07
CA GLY A 180 15.01 -25.19 24.55
C GLY A 180 15.55 -24.54 23.27
N GLN A 181 15.52 -25.28 22.15
CA GLN A 181 15.95 -24.79 20.83
C GLN A 181 14.81 -24.17 20.00
N ARG A 182 13.56 -24.22 20.49
CA ARG A 182 12.39 -23.72 19.78
C ARG A 182 12.18 -22.26 20.15
N THR A 183 11.96 -21.42 19.14
CA THR A 183 11.63 -20.00 19.34
C THR A 183 10.37 -19.65 18.56
N ILE A 184 9.43 -18.98 19.24
CA ILE A 184 8.25 -18.38 18.63
C ILE A 184 8.45 -16.87 18.61
N TYR A 185 8.26 -16.26 17.46
CA TYR A 185 8.26 -14.82 17.27
C TYR A 185 6.84 -14.34 17.06
N ILE A 186 6.54 -13.17 17.62
CA ILE A 186 5.29 -12.45 17.46
C ILE A 186 5.64 -11.07 16.94
N ASP A 187 5.29 -10.80 15.70
CA ASP A 187 5.42 -9.49 15.07
C ASP A 187 4.03 -8.86 14.95
N ALA A 188 3.79 -7.76 15.66
CA ALA A 188 2.59 -6.93 15.51
C ALA A 188 2.95 -5.63 14.80
N PHE A 189 2.24 -5.33 13.72
CA PHE A 189 2.41 -4.15 12.89
C PHE A 189 1.13 -3.31 12.93
N ASP A 190 1.25 -2.05 13.35
CA ASP A 190 0.16 -1.10 13.36
C ASP A 190 0.30 -0.13 12.20
N PHE A 191 -0.76 0.05 11.41
CA PHE A 191 -0.78 0.89 10.23
C PHE A 191 -1.68 2.11 10.40
N GLN A 192 -1.45 3.13 9.56
CA GLN A 192 -2.31 4.33 9.55
C GLN A 192 -3.75 4.01 9.08
N THR A 193 -3.90 3.03 8.18
CA THR A 193 -5.16 2.68 7.52
C THR A 193 -5.39 1.17 7.50
N VAL A 194 -6.67 0.77 7.40
CA VAL A 194 -7.08 -0.63 7.24
C VAL A 194 -6.58 -1.21 5.90
N ASP A 195 -6.57 -0.40 4.84
CA ASP A 195 -6.01 -0.80 3.54
C ASP A 195 -4.52 -1.14 3.66
N GLY A 196 -3.75 -0.35 4.43
CA GLY A 196 -2.34 -0.62 4.70
C GLY A 196 -2.10 -1.93 5.43
N ALA A 197 -2.84 -2.20 6.51
CA ALA A 197 -2.73 -3.44 7.27
C ALA A 197 -3.07 -4.67 6.41
N TYR A 198 -4.16 -4.59 5.63
CA TYR A 198 -4.57 -5.69 4.75
C TYR A 198 -3.61 -5.88 3.57
N GLY A 199 -3.06 -4.80 3.01
CA GLY A 199 -2.01 -4.85 1.99
C GLY A 199 -0.74 -5.51 2.50
N ALA A 200 -0.30 -5.13 3.70
CA ALA A 200 0.84 -5.74 4.37
C ALA A 200 0.61 -7.24 4.63
N TYR A 201 -0.58 -7.63 5.12
CA TYR A 201 -0.97 -9.03 5.25
C TYR A 201 -0.84 -9.79 3.93
N ASN A 202 -1.39 -9.27 2.83
CA ASN A 202 -1.30 -9.95 1.53
C ASN A 202 0.14 -10.08 1.00
N TYR A 203 1.01 -9.15 1.36
CA TYR A 203 2.40 -9.15 0.91
C TYR A 203 3.31 -9.99 1.81
N LEU A 204 3.16 -9.88 3.13
CA LEU A 204 4.09 -10.44 4.10
C LEU A 204 3.65 -11.77 4.69
N ARG A 205 2.39 -12.20 4.49
CA ARG A 205 1.95 -13.52 4.97
C ARG A 205 2.86 -14.62 4.43
N ARG A 206 3.25 -15.51 5.34
CA ARG A 206 4.00 -16.72 5.04
C ARG A 206 2.98 -17.83 4.82
N GLY A 207 3.04 -18.44 3.65
CA GLY A 207 2.07 -19.46 3.27
C GLY A 207 0.65 -18.96 3.04
N ALA A 208 -0.15 -19.82 2.41
CA ALA A 208 -1.59 -19.66 2.27
C ALA A 208 -2.26 -21.04 2.17
N THR A 209 -1.74 -22.03 2.88
CA THR A 209 -2.21 -23.42 2.81
C THR A 209 -3.60 -23.55 3.41
N THR A 210 -3.87 -22.85 4.52
CA THR A 210 -5.21 -22.85 5.14
C THR A 210 -5.68 -21.43 5.45
N VAL A 211 -6.86 -21.05 4.95
CA VAL A 211 -7.53 -19.80 5.31
C VAL A 211 -8.36 -20.07 6.57
N MET A 212 -8.09 -19.31 7.63
CA MET A 212 -8.80 -19.47 8.91
C MET A 212 -9.87 -18.39 9.09
N PRO A 213 -11.03 -18.72 9.71
CA PRO A 213 -12.02 -17.73 10.11
C PRO A 213 -11.60 -17.03 11.41
N ARG A 214 -10.47 -16.29 11.38
CA ARG A 214 -9.97 -15.50 12.52
C ARG A 214 -9.70 -14.06 12.06
N GLY A 215 -10.20 -13.07 12.81
CA GLY A 215 -10.09 -11.66 12.44
C GLY A 215 -10.80 -11.31 11.13
N ASP A 216 -10.28 -10.32 10.41
CA ASP A 216 -10.80 -9.90 9.09
C ASP A 216 -10.26 -10.81 7.98
N ALA A 217 -9.01 -11.26 8.12
CA ALA A 217 -8.46 -12.37 7.36
C ALA A 217 -7.33 -13.03 8.15
N ALA A 218 -7.22 -14.35 8.04
CA ALA A 218 -6.11 -15.11 8.59
C ALA A 218 -5.70 -16.24 7.66
N SER A 219 -4.40 -16.54 7.67
CA SER A 219 -3.80 -17.70 7.02
C SER A 219 -2.88 -18.40 8.00
N GLU A 220 -2.97 -19.72 8.03
CA GLU A 220 -2.08 -20.59 8.79
C GLU A 220 -1.31 -21.48 7.81
N ASP A 221 -0.03 -21.63 8.10
CA ASP A 221 0.90 -22.60 7.52
C ASP A 221 1.55 -23.42 8.64
N ASN A 222 2.43 -24.36 8.30
CA ASN A 222 3.02 -25.28 9.29
C ASN A 222 3.79 -24.56 10.41
N ASP A 223 4.52 -23.50 10.07
CA ASP A 223 5.43 -22.79 10.98
C ASP A 223 4.96 -21.36 11.31
N SER A 224 3.81 -20.94 10.78
CA SER A 224 3.43 -19.52 10.84
C SER A 224 1.92 -19.29 10.74
N ILE A 225 1.47 -18.26 11.46
CA ILE A 225 0.10 -17.77 11.47
C ILE A 225 0.16 -16.27 11.18
N SER A 226 -0.51 -15.86 10.10
CA SER A 226 -0.63 -14.47 9.70
C SER A 226 -2.08 -14.07 9.82
N LEU A 227 -2.38 -12.97 10.51
CA LEU A 227 -3.75 -12.46 10.62
C LEU A 227 -3.79 -10.95 10.56
N VAL A 228 -4.90 -10.40 10.08
CA VAL A 228 -5.16 -8.97 10.03
C VAL A 228 -6.53 -8.68 10.63
N GLN A 229 -6.58 -7.62 11.41
CA GLN A 229 -7.80 -7.14 12.04
C GLN A 229 -7.71 -5.62 12.21
N GLY A 230 -8.64 -4.91 11.58
CA GLY A 230 -8.62 -3.45 11.54
C GLY A 230 -7.32 -2.90 10.96
N LYS A 231 -6.60 -2.11 11.75
CA LYS A 231 -5.33 -1.47 11.37
C LYS A 231 -4.09 -2.27 11.77
N THR A 232 -4.27 -3.47 12.32
CA THR A 232 -3.17 -4.26 12.85
C THR A 232 -2.99 -5.54 12.03
N PHE A 233 -1.76 -5.80 11.61
CA PHE A 233 -1.33 -7.07 11.04
C PHE A 233 -0.44 -7.79 12.05
N LEU A 234 -0.74 -9.05 12.33
CA LEU A 234 0.01 -9.90 13.26
C LEU A 234 0.60 -11.08 12.48
N SER A 235 1.88 -11.32 12.68
CA SER A 235 2.59 -12.50 12.16
C SER A 235 3.24 -13.23 13.33
N VAL A 236 2.75 -14.43 13.60
CA VAL A 236 3.33 -15.35 14.59
C VAL A 236 4.05 -16.44 13.81
N TYR A 237 5.31 -16.70 14.12
CA TYR A 237 6.07 -17.76 13.43
C TYR A 237 7.09 -18.43 14.33
N GLY A 238 7.33 -19.72 14.09
CA GLY A 238 8.27 -20.55 14.84
C GLY A 238 9.56 -20.82 14.09
N THR A 239 10.54 -21.43 14.77
CA THR A 239 11.77 -21.96 14.17
C THR A 239 11.71 -23.47 13.92
N SER A 240 10.58 -24.12 14.22
CA SER A 240 10.43 -25.58 14.16
C SER A 240 9.13 -25.93 13.43
N GLU A 241 9.25 -26.40 12.18
CA GLU A 241 8.11 -26.61 11.27
C GLU A 241 7.25 -27.84 11.63
N ASP A 242 7.81 -28.81 12.34
CA ASP A 242 7.18 -30.10 12.67
C ASP A 242 6.96 -30.31 14.19
N ASP A 243 6.76 -29.23 14.94
CA ASP A 243 6.51 -29.30 16.39
C ASP A 243 5.08 -28.91 16.75
N ASP A 244 4.26 -29.92 17.06
CA ASP A 244 2.86 -29.75 17.47
C ASP A 244 2.71 -28.81 18.67
N GLU A 245 3.68 -28.84 19.61
CA GLU A 245 3.65 -28.00 20.80
C GLU A 245 3.90 -26.52 20.47
N ALA A 246 4.84 -26.22 19.56
CA ALA A 246 5.04 -24.87 19.05
C ALA A 246 3.81 -24.39 18.27
N LYS A 247 3.20 -25.26 17.46
CA LYS A 247 2.00 -24.94 16.70
C LYS A 247 0.81 -24.60 17.61
N GLU A 248 0.58 -25.39 18.66
CA GLU A 248 -0.46 -25.11 19.65
C GLU A 248 -0.20 -23.77 20.36
N ALA A 249 1.04 -23.52 20.77
CA ALA A 249 1.42 -22.25 21.39
C ALA A 249 1.19 -21.06 20.45
N MET A 250 1.56 -21.16 19.16
CA MET A 250 1.30 -20.12 18.16
C MET A 250 -0.20 -19.87 17.96
N GLN A 251 -1.01 -20.93 17.86
CA GLN A 251 -2.46 -20.81 17.73
C GLN A 251 -3.10 -20.13 18.95
N LYS A 252 -2.64 -20.47 20.15
CA LYS A 252 -3.10 -19.84 21.41
C LYS A 252 -2.74 -18.36 21.44
N VAL A 253 -1.49 -18.01 21.13
CA VAL A 253 -1.02 -16.63 21.03
C VAL A 253 -1.88 -15.83 20.05
N ALA A 254 -2.07 -16.33 18.83
CA ALA A 254 -2.84 -15.67 17.80
C ALA A 254 -4.32 -15.48 18.22
N GLY A 255 -4.91 -16.51 18.85
CA GLY A 255 -6.29 -16.48 19.34
C GLY A 255 -6.51 -15.49 20.49
N GLU A 256 -5.55 -15.35 21.40
CA GLU A 256 -5.60 -14.33 22.46
C GLU A 256 -5.38 -12.93 21.90
N ALA A 257 -4.34 -12.73 21.08
CA ALA A 257 -3.99 -11.42 20.52
C ALA A 257 -5.16 -10.75 19.78
N VAL A 258 -5.90 -11.51 18.96
CA VAL A 258 -7.09 -11.05 18.22
C VAL A 258 -8.17 -10.42 19.11
N LYS A 259 -8.30 -10.86 20.38
CA LYS A 259 -9.31 -10.34 21.31
C LYS A 259 -9.02 -8.90 21.75
N TYR A 260 -7.75 -8.49 21.73
CA TYR A 260 -7.29 -7.17 22.19
C TYR A 260 -7.17 -6.14 21.07
N ILE A 261 -7.42 -6.55 19.82
CA ILE A 261 -7.51 -5.61 18.69
C ILE A 261 -8.92 -5.01 18.68
N ALA A 262 -9.01 -3.71 18.97
CA ALA A 262 -10.27 -3.00 19.18
C ALA A 262 -11.13 -2.93 17.89
N ASP A 263 -10.49 -2.67 16.76
CA ASP A 263 -11.16 -2.54 15.47
C ASP A 263 -11.53 -3.94 14.94
N LYS A 264 -12.79 -4.14 14.50
CA LYS A 264 -13.26 -5.42 13.95
C LYS A 264 -14.07 -5.22 12.68
N GLY A 265 -13.89 -6.13 11.71
CA GLY A 265 -14.87 -6.39 10.66
C GLY A 265 -14.91 -5.39 9.51
N LEU A 266 -13.90 -4.54 9.35
CA LEU A 266 -13.86 -3.58 8.26
C LEU A 266 -13.02 -4.14 7.11
N GLN A 267 -13.70 -4.61 6.06
CA GLN A 267 -13.00 -4.91 4.81
C GLN A 267 -12.44 -3.61 4.21
N PRO A 268 -11.21 -3.62 3.65
CA PRO A 268 -10.61 -2.43 3.05
C PRO A 268 -11.52 -1.80 1.99
N ALA A 269 -11.68 -0.47 2.07
CA ALA A 269 -12.61 0.27 1.22
C ALA A 269 -12.29 0.12 -0.27
N ALA A 270 -11.00 0.01 -0.60
CA ALA A 270 -10.54 -0.17 -1.97
C ALA A 270 -11.02 -1.48 -2.62
N LEU A 271 -11.26 -2.55 -1.83
CA LEU A 271 -11.71 -3.83 -2.37
C LEU A 271 -13.16 -3.81 -2.86
N TYR A 272 -14.00 -2.92 -2.33
CA TYR A 272 -15.39 -2.79 -2.78
C TYR A 272 -15.52 -2.24 -4.20
N ARG A 273 -14.45 -1.66 -4.75
CA ARG A 273 -14.41 -1.16 -6.13
C ARG A 273 -14.22 -2.26 -7.17
N LEU A 274 -13.78 -3.45 -6.76
CA LEU A 274 -13.61 -4.58 -7.66
C LEU A 274 -14.99 -5.16 -8.05
N PRO A 275 -15.30 -5.29 -9.35
CA PRO A 275 -16.47 -6.02 -9.81
C PRO A 275 -16.54 -7.42 -9.22
N ARG A 276 -17.73 -7.82 -8.75
CA ARG A 276 -17.92 -9.14 -8.14
C ARG A 276 -18.17 -10.25 -9.15
N LEU A 277 -18.59 -9.90 -10.37
CA LEU A 277 -18.82 -10.85 -11.43
C LEU A 277 -17.48 -11.41 -11.92
N GLU A 278 -17.37 -12.74 -12.03
CA GLU A 278 -16.16 -13.46 -12.50
C GLU A 278 -14.87 -13.25 -11.69
N LEU A 279 -14.93 -12.52 -10.57
CA LEU A 279 -13.82 -12.35 -9.64
C LEU A 279 -13.49 -13.68 -8.95
N VAL A 280 -12.22 -14.07 -9.01
CA VAL A 280 -11.69 -15.22 -8.30
C VAL A 280 -11.56 -14.85 -6.82
N ARG A 281 -12.38 -15.47 -5.96
CA ARG A 281 -12.35 -15.19 -4.52
C ARG A 281 -10.98 -15.48 -3.90
N GLY A 282 -10.49 -14.57 -3.06
CA GLY A 282 -9.18 -14.63 -2.42
C GLY A 282 -8.03 -14.08 -3.27
N SER A 283 -8.27 -13.77 -4.55
CA SER A 283 -7.29 -13.13 -5.43
C SER A 283 -7.15 -11.63 -5.20
N GLU A 284 -8.02 -11.03 -4.40
CA GLU A 284 -8.03 -9.61 -4.11
C GLU A 284 -6.77 -9.20 -3.34
N LYS A 285 -6.07 -8.17 -3.82
CA LYS A 285 -4.86 -7.62 -3.21
C LYS A 285 -4.97 -6.10 -3.15
N ILE A 286 -4.34 -5.50 -2.15
CA ILE A 286 -4.18 -4.04 -2.04
C ILE A 286 -2.78 -3.67 -2.52
N VAL A 287 -2.69 -2.54 -3.21
CA VAL A 287 -1.44 -1.94 -3.68
C VAL A 287 -1.39 -0.48 -3.23
N MET A 288 -0.25 -0.03 -2.70
CA MET A 288 -0.08 1.35 -2.19
C MET A 288 1.23 2.00 -2.66
N GLY A 289 1.99 1.33 -3.52
CA GLY A 289 3.27 1.82 -4.01
C GLY A 289 3.86 0.95 -5.11
N PRO A 290 5.05 1.32 -5.63
CA PRO A 290 5.67 0.64 -6.75
C PRO A 290 6.03 -0.83 -6.48
N LEU A 291 6.49 -1.19 -5.28
CA LEU A 291 6.86 -2.57 -4.96
C LEU A 291 5.63 -3.47 -4.90
N SER A 292 4.58 -3.03 -4.21
CA SER A 292 3.32 -3.77 -4.14
C SER A 292 2.68 -3.96 -5.53
N VAL A 293 2.66 -2.91 -6.36
CA VAL A 293 2.13 -3.00 -7.74
C VAL A 293 2.94 -3.96 -8.59
N ARG A 294 4.28 -3.88 -8.58
CA ARG A 294 5.15 -4.78 -9.37
C ARG A 294 4.99 -6.24 -8.98
N ARG A 295 4.76 -6.53 -7.69
CA ARG A 295 4.56 -7.91 -7.23
C ARG A 295 3.23 -8.50 -7.69
N PHE A 296 2.16 -7.71 -7.64
CA PHE A 296 0.81 -8.24 -7.85
C PHE A 296 0.28 -8.06 -9.27
N PHE A 297 0.83 -7.12 -10.05
CA PHE A 297 0.37 -6.79 -11.40
C PHE A 297 1.52 -6.80 -12.42
N PRO A 298 1.56 -7.75 -13.37
CA PRO A 298 2.69 -7.96 -14.27
C PRO A 298 2.60 -7.10 -15.55
N ALA A 299 2.41 -5.79 -15.41
CA ALA A 299 2.39 -4.87 -16.55
C ALA A 299 3.76 -4.19 -16.76
N PRO A 300 4.10 -3.83 -18.00
CA PRO A 300 5.31 -3.05 -18.27
C PRO A 300 5.15 -1.60 -17.79
N TYR A 301 6.26 -0.86 -17.65
CA TYR A 301 6.29 0.59 -17.39
C TYR A 301 5.50 1.08 -16.16
N LEU A 302 5.30 0.23 -15.14
CA LEU A 302 4.56 0.59 -13.92
C LEU A 302 5.18 1.75 -13.14
N THR A 303 6.47 2.03 -13.33
CA THR A 303 7.16 3.21 -12.77
C THR A 303 6.59 4.52 -13.29
N ALA A 304 6.08 4.55 -14.51
CA ALA A 304 5.51 5.75 -15.14
C ALA A 304 4.24 6.25 -14.44
N LEU A 305 3.59 5.39 -13.64
CA LEU A 305 2.39 5.73 -12.88
C LEU A 305 2.67 6.63 -11.67
N GLY A 306 3.93 6.92 -11.34
CA GLY A 306 4.28 7.90 -10.30
C GLY A 306 3.83 7.51 -8.89
N LEU A 307 3.85 6.20 -8.58
CA LEU A 307 3.33 5.64 -7.32
C LEU A 307 4.15 6.01 -6.07
N GLU A 308 5.31 6.63 -6.24
CA GLU A 308 6.25 6.96 -5.15
C GLU A 308 5.73 8.05 -4.21
N ASN A 309 4.83 8.91 -4.69
CA ASN A 309 4.28 10.02 -3.92
C ASN A 309 3.29 9.60 -2.82
N GLY A 310 2.99 8.30 -2.72
CA GLY A 310 2.46 7.68 -1.51
C GLY A 310 1.01 8.02 -1.15
N THR A 311 0.25 8.68 -2.03
CA THR A 311 -1.19 8.96 -1.90
C THR A 311 -2.06 8.04 -2.76
N VAL A 312 -1.46 7.06 -3.44
CA VAL A 312 -2.19 6.13 -4.30
C VAL A 312 -2.62 4.91 -3.50
N VAL A 313 -3.92 4.65 -3.45
CA VAL A 313 -4.47 3.38 -2.95
C VAL A 313 -5.11 2.67 -4.11
N GLY A 314 -4.74 1.41 -4.31
CA GLY A 314 -5.32 0.59 -5.35
C GLY A 314 -5.62 -0.82 -4.90
N CYS A 315 -6.33 -1.52 -5.77
CA CYS A 315 -6.66 -2.91 -5.60
C CYS A 315 -6.40 -3.67 -6.89
N VAL A 316 -6.08 -4.95 -6.74
CA VAL A 316 -5.85 -5.91 -7.83
C VAL A 316 -6.74 -7.11 -7.58
N GLY A 317 -7.31 -7.68 -8.64
CA GLY A 317 -8.05 -8.94 -8.57
C GLY A 317 -7.86 -9.76 -9.84
N ASP A 318 -7.91 -11.09 -9.70
CA ASP A 318 -7.91 -12.02 -10.82
C ASP A 318 -9.34 -12.35 -11.22
N TYR A 319 -9.60 -12.36 -12.52
CA TYR A 319 -10.91 -12.60 -13.12
C TYR A 319 -10.81 -13.81 -14.03
N GLN A 320 -11.81 -14.69 -13.95
CA GLN A 320 -11.93 -15.84 -14.85
C GLN A 320 -13.18 -15.66 -15.71
N ILE A 321 -12.99 -15.05 -16.89
CA ILE A 321 -14.05 -14.87 -17.87
C ILE A 321 -14.40 -16.23 -18.46
N GLN A 322 -15.70 -16.55 -18.54
CA GLN A 322 -16.18 -17.76 -19.23
C GLN A 322 -16.63 -17.46 -20.66
N GLU A 323 -17.30 -16.33 -20.87
CA GLU A 323 -17.87 -15.94 -22.16
C GLU A 323 -17.36 -14.57 -22.62
N PRO A 324 -17.06 -14.39 -23.92
CA PRO A 324 -17.23 -15.33 -25.04
C PRO A 324 -16.03 -16.29 -25.22
N ALA A 325 -14.97 -16.15 -24.44
CA ALA A 325 -13.82 -17.06 -24.43
C ALA A 325 -13.30 -17.24 -23.01
N LYS A 326 -12.93 -18.47 -22.65
CA LYS A 326 -12.36 -18.78 -21.34
C LYS A 326 -10.97 -18.18 -21.20
N GLU A 327 -10.86 -17.10 -20.44
CA GLU A 327 -9.62 -16.35 -20.24
C GLU A 327 -9.42 -15.98 -18.77
N ARG A 328 -8.14 -15.90 -18.36
CA ARG A 328 -7.78 -15.34 -17.05
C ARG A 328 -7.22 -13.94 -17.24
N LEU A 329 -7.88 -12.99 -16.60
CA LEU A 329 -7.52 -11.59 -16.65
C LEU A 329 -7.13 -11.12 -15.26
N LYS A 330 -6.35 -10.05 -15.20
CA LYS A 330 -6.04 -9.37 -13.96
C LYS A 330 -6.44 -7.91 -14.13
N LEU A 331 -7.29 -7.42 -13.23
CA LEU A 331 -7.71 -6.03 -13.16
C LEU A 331 -6.97 -5.35 -12.01
N MET A 332 -6.45 -4.16 -12.27
CA MET A 332 -5.94 -3.23 -11.27
C MET A 332 -6.71 -1.92 -11.35
N ILE A 333 -7.12 -1.39 -10.20
CA ILE A 333 -7.72 -0.06 -10.07
C ILE A 333 -6.81 0.74 -9.14
N LEU A 334 -6.30 1.88 -9.62
CA LEU A 334 -5.48 2.81 -8.85
C LEU A 334 -6.26 4.10 -8.63
N THR A 335 -6.43 4.50 -7.37
CA THR A 335 -7.10 5.74 -6.99
C THR A 335 -6.05 6.80 -6.67
N TYR A 336 -6.06 7.90 -7.43
CA TYR A 336 -5.21 9.06 -7.16
C TYR A 336 -5.95 10.08 -6.29
N ARG A 337 -5.20 11.05 -5.76
CA ARG A 337 -5.80 12.13 -4.96
C ARG A 337 -6.73 13.01 -5.78
N SER A 338 -6.43 13.19 -7.07
CA SER A 338 -7.22 14.03 -7.98
C SER A 338 -7.26 13.45 -9.39
N ALA A 339 -8.26 13.86 -10.17
CA ALA A 339 -8.37 13.52 -11.59
C ALA A 339 -7.21 14.06 -12.44
N ALA A 340 -6.63 15.20 -12.03
CA ALA A 340 -5.47 15.78 -12.70
C ALA A 340 -4.21 14.93 -12.50
N GLU A 341 -3.97 14.44 -11.28
CA GLU A 341 -2.88 13.49 -10.99
C GLU A 341 -3.05 12.18 -11.77
N ALA A 342 -4.25 11.63 -11.80
CA ALA A 342 -4.55 10.44 -12.59
C ALA A 342 -4.32 10.68 -14.09
N ALA A 343 -4.69 11.84 -14.63
CA ALA A 343 -4.45 12.19 -16.02
C ALA A 343 -2.96 12.28 -16.35
N ALA A 344 -2.18 12.94 -15.49
CA ALA A 344 -0.73 13.04 -15.64
C ALA A 344 -0.05 11.65 -15.57
N ALA A 345 -0.43 10.82 -14.59
CA ALA A 345 0.10 9.47 -14.45
C ALA A 345 -0.27 8.57 -15.65
N ARG A 346 -1.52 8.66 -16.15
CA ARG A 346 -1.95 7.97 -17.37
C ARG A 346 -1.16 8.44 -18.59
N GLN A 347 -0.96 9.75 -18.74
CA GLN A 347 -0.19 10.30 -19.85
C GLN A 347 1.25 9.82 -19.81
N ASN A 348 1.93 9.89 -18.66
CA ASN A 348 3.28 9.37 -18.52
C ASN A 348 3.38 7.88 -18.87
N PHE A 349 2.41 7.09 -18.41
CA PHE A 349 2.33 5.67 -18.72
C PHE A 349 2.14 5.40 -20.22
N LEU A 350 1.19 6.07 -20.86
CA LEU A 350 0.90 5.88 -22.27
C LEU A 350 2.03 6.39 -23.17
N THR A 351 2.76 7.43 -22.77
CA THR A 351 3.96 7.89 -23.49
C THR A 351 5.04 6.81 -23.49
N GLN A 352 5.40 6.25 -22.32
CA GLN A 352 6.40 5.17 -22.26
C GLN A 352 5.94 3.91 -22.99
N LEU A 353 4.64 3.60 -22.94
CA LEU A 353 4.07 2.48 -23.68
C LEU A 353 4.16 2.71 -25.20
N ALA A 354 3.81 3.90 -25.68
CA ALA A 354 3.87 4.26 -27.10
C ALA A 354 5.31 4.22 -27.64
N GLU A 355 6.26 4.76 -26.89
CA GLU A 355 7.70 4.69 -27.19
C GLU A 355 8.18 3.24 -27.31
N GLY A 356 7.81 2.39 -26.34
CA GLY A 356 8.15 0.96 -26.36
C GLY A 356 7.53 0.18 -27.53
N HIS A 357 6.44 0.69 -28.11
CA HIS A 357 5.75 0.09 -29.26
C HIS A 357 6.02 0.78 -30.60
N GLY A 358 6.87 1.82 -30.64
CA GLY A 358 7.14 2.60 -31.85
C GLY A 358 5.89 3.30 -32.41
N SER A 359 4.92 3.61 -31.56
CA SER A 359 3.67 4.28 -31.92
C SER A 359 3.72 5.75 -31.51
N ASP A 360 2.98 6.62 -32.20
CA ASP A 360 2.88 8.03 -31.82
C ASP A 360 2.03 8.17 -30.54
N PRO A 361 2.58 8.72 -29.44
CA PRO A 361 1.84 8.96 -28.20
C PRO A 361 0.53 9.73 -28.41
N SER A 362 0.50 10.68 -29.36
CA SER A 362 -0.67 11.54 -29.61
C SER A 362 -1.93 10.72 -29.94
N THR A 363 -1.75 9.62 -30.68
CA THR A 363 -2.84 8.73 -31.11
C THR A 363 -3.44 7.93 -29.96
N MET A 364 -2.61 7.51 -28.99
CA MET A 364 -3.07 6.81 -27.78
C MET A 364 -3.79 7.76 -26.82
N MET A 365 -3.33 9.00 -26.68
CA MET A 365 -3.96 9.96 -25.77
C MET A 365 -5.39 10.32 -26.20
N ALA A 366 -5.67 10.31 -27.50
CA ALA A 366 -6.99 10.64 -28.05
C ALA A 366 -8.08 9.60 -27.71
N GLN A 367 -7.71 8.37 -27.36
CA GLN A 367 -8.67 7.31 -27.06
C GLN A 367 -9.05 7.33 -25.57
N THR A 368 -10.33 7.11 -25.26
CA THR A 368 -10.78 6.91 -23.88
C THR A 368 -10.22 5.61 -23.30
N ILE A 369 -10.30 4.53 -24.08
CA ILE A 369 -9.79 3.20 -23.73
C ILE A 369 -8.67 2.85 -24.71
N ASN A 370 -7.46 2.68 -24.19
CA ASN A 370 -6.31 2.24 -24.96
C ASN A 370 -6.13 0.74 -24.82
N VAL A 371 -6.20 0.00 -25.92
CA VAL A 371 -5.97 -1.45 -25.94
C VAL A 371 -4.71 -1.75 -26.75
N VAL A 372 -3.65 -2.18 -26.08
CA VAL A 372 -2.33 -2.40 -26.64
C VAL A 372 -1.94 -3.87 -26.50
N LYS A 373 -1.33 -4.44 -27.54
CA LYS A 373 -0.81 -5.80 -27.50
C LYS A 373 0.54 -5.80 -26.80
N VAL A 374 0.63 -6.45 -25.64
CA VAL A 374 1.86 -6.59 -24.85
C VAL A 374 2.29 -8.07 -24.89
N SER A 375 3.35 -8.35 -25.65
CA SER A 375 3.80 -9.72 -25.92
C SER A 375 2.68 -10.60 -26.52
N SER A 376 2.22 -11.62 -25.79
CA SER A 376 1.16 -12.56 -26.20
C SER A 376 -0.25 -12.19 -25.69
N THR A 377 -0.38 -11.09 -24.94
CA THR A 377 -1.65 -10.67 -24.33
C THR A 377 -2.01 -9.23 -24.69
N PHE A 378 -3.23 -8.82 -24.36
CA PHE A 378 -3.69 -7.44 -24.46
C PHE A 378 -3.72 -6.78 -23.08
N LEU A 379 -3.24 -5.53 -23.05
CA LEU A 379 -3.36 -4.60 -21.94
C LEU A 379 -4.38 -3.53 -22.34
N ALA A 380 -5.41 -3.32 -21.53
CA ALA A 380 -6.30 -2.17 -21.65
C ALA A 380 -6.06 -1.19 -20.51
N VAL A 381 -6.08 0.11 -20.83
CA VAL A 381 -5.94 1.21 -19.87
C VAL A 381 -7.05 2.23 -20.11
N GLU A 382 -7.78 2.55 -19.05
CA GLU A 382 -8.85 3.53 -19.04
C GLU A 382 -8.70 4.43 -17.80
N GLN A 383 -9.01 5.72 -17.93
CA GLN A 383 -9.13 6.62 -16.79
C GLN A 383 -10.58 6.99 -16.57
N ARG A 384 -11.02 6.97 -15.30
CA ARG A 384 -12.35 7.42 -14.87
C ARG A 384 -12.21 8.35 -13.68
N GLY A 385 -12.27 9.65 -13.93
CA GLY A 385 -12.05 10.67 -12.89
C GLY A 385 -10.64 10.55 -12.30
N ALA A 386 -10.57 10.26 -11.00
CA ALA A 386 -9.32 10.04 -10.25
C ALA A 386 -8.80 8.60 -10.30
N ASP A 387 -9.51 7.69 -10.97
CA ASP A 387 -9.14 6.28 -11.04
C ASP A 387 -8.47 5.95 -12.38
N ILE A 388 -7.39 5.18 -12.33
CA ILE A 388 -6.80 4.51 -13.50
C ILE A 388 -7.11 3.01 -13.38
N LEU A 389 -7.74 2.47 -14.43
CA LEU A 389 -8.12 1.08 -14.53
C LEU A 389 -7.22 0.40 -15.57
N MET A 390 -6.64 -0.72 -15.21
CA MET A 390 -5.76 -1.49 -16.07
C MET A 390 -6.17 -2.96 -16.07
N VAL A 391 -6.31 -3.56 -17.26
CA VAL A 391 -6.64 -4.99 -17.39
C VAL A 391 -5.62 -5.67 -18.29
N ILE A 392 -4.98 -6.73 -17.81
CA ILE A 392 -3.98 -7.51 -18.55
C ILE A 392 -4.33 -9.01 -18.54
N GLY A 393 -3.74 -9.78 -19.48
CA GLY A 393 -3.85 -11.24 -19.53
C GLY A 393 -4.76 -11.78 -20.63
N ALA A 394 -5.49 -10.91 -21.33
CA ALA A 394 -6.41 -11.32 -22.39
C ALA A 394 -5.68 -11.82 -23.62
N ARG A 395 -6.14 -12.92 -24.24
CA ARG A 395 -5.64 -13.37 -25.54
C ARG A 395 -6.45 -12.77 -26.69
N LYS A 396 -7.69 -12.35 -26.43
CA LYS A 396 -8.55 -11.62 -27.37
C LYS A 396 -8.62 -10.13 -27.04
N ARG A 397 -8.64 -9.30 -28.08
CA ARG A 397 -8.61 -7.82 -27.96
C ARG A 397 -9.80 -7.24 -27.20
N PHE A 398 -10.97 -7.89 -27.25
CA PHE A 398 -12.20 -7.35 -26.66
C PHE A 398 -12.37 -7.70 -25.17
N SER A 399 -11.73 -8.77 -24.67
CA SER A 399 -11.94 -9.26 -23.31
C SER A 399 -11.61 -8.25 -22.21
N PRO A 400 -10.52 -7.45 -22.31
CA PRO A 400 -10.21 -6.45 -21.29
C PRO A 400 -11.34 -5.41 -21.13
N ALA A 401 -11.97 -5.03 -22.24
CA ALA A 401 -13.06 -4.06 -22.22
C ALA A 401 -14.33 -4.61 -21.55
N LEU A 402 -14.54 -5.93 -21.55
CA LEU A 402 -15.65 -6.56 -20.83
C LEU A 402 -15.51 -6.35 -19.32
N VAL A 403 -14.31 -6.59 -18.76
CA VAL A 403 -14.05 -6.37 -17.33
C VAL A 403 -14.14 -4.89 -16.97
N LEU A 404 -13.55 -4.01 -17.78
CA LEU A 404 -13.59 -2.56 -17.53
C LEU A 404 -15.03 -2.02 -17.45
N ARG A 405 -15.94 -2.52 -18.28
CA ARG A 405 -17.37 -2.11 -18.25
C ARG A 405 -18.11 -2.55 -16.99
N GLN A 406 -17.62 -3.54 -16.26
CA GLN A 406 -18.24 -4.01 -15.03
C GLN A 406 -17.90 -3.13 -13.82
N VAL A 407 -16.82 -2.35 -13.91
CA VAL A 407 -16.45 -1.37 -12.87
C VAL A 407 -17.45 -0.21 -12.94
N ARG A 408 -18.06 0.15 -11.82
CA ARG A 408 -19.09 1.22 -11.73
C ARG A 408 -18.62 2.37 -10.86
#